data_AF-A0AAV0R2N5-F1
#
_entry.id   AF-A0AAV0R2N5-F1
#
_cell.length_a   1.000
_cell.length_b   1.000
_cell.length_c   1.000
_cell.angle_alpha   90.00
_cell.angle_beta   90.00
_cell.angle_gamma   90.00
#
_symmetry.space_group_name_H-M   'P 1'
#
loop_
_entity.id
_entity.type
_entity.pdbx_description
1 polymer ?
#
loop_
_entity_poly.entity_id
_entity_poly.type
_entity_poly.pdbx_seq_one_letter_code
_entity_poly.pdbx_strand_id
1 'polypeptide(L)'
;MSLDIYVPRDERFGHLKMSDFLLNGLKAIVQIVKPELEALCSEDGNEFDSFDDALKLYDGGVKLPRGPTLDNLWKDIPLDIINLIFHTDGERILKYPLPEVIKESRTAWRTDEEFAREMLAGLNPVVISILQEFPPRSKLDAKVYGNQDSSISEEHLRHQLNGLTVAEAIKTNKLFILDHHDTIMPYLRRINDNTTSKAYATRTILYLQNDDTLKPLAIELSLPHPDGDQFGAINKVYTPPPADHKEGSLEEIIWQLAKAYVAVNDSGYHELISHFLHTHAVIEPFVIATNRQLSVVHPIFKLLHPHFRDTMNINALGRQVLINGGGLMEFTLYPAKYCMEFSSSLYKHWNFTEQALPQDLKKRGMAVPDPVSKHGLRLLIKDYPYAVDGLDIWSAIRNWVANYTSLYYKTDDAIRSDVELQTWWKELVEVGHADKRDEPWWPKMRNRDELIESCTTVIWIASALHAATNFGQYTYAGYMPNRPTISRRFMPEEGTLEFEEMRENPDRVFLRTITARLQTLLGISLIELLSTHSSDEFYLGQRDTAGWTAELEAEAAFERFGKALTEVEERIVERNGEENLRNRYGAVKIPYTLLFPTSEVGRTGKGIPNSITI
;
A
#
# COMPACT_ATOMS: atom_id res chain seq x y z
N MET A 1 -21.47 -14.38 -12.91
CA MET A 1 -21.31 -14.20 -11.45
C MET A 1 -22.27 -13.08 -11.02
N SER A 2 -23.13 -13.29 -10.00
CA SER A 2 -24.10 -12.28 -9.55
C SER A 2 -23.46 -11.36 -8.52
N LEU A 3 -23.17 -10.09 -8.84
CA LEU A 3 -22.53 -9.12 -7.93
C LEU A 3 -23.42 -8.62 -6.76
N ASP A 4 -24.58 -9.25 -6.54
CA ASP A 4 -25.52 -8.90 -5.49
C ASP A 4 -25.18 -9.68 -4.20
N ILE A 5 -24.04 -9.34 -3.58
CA ILE A 5 -23.74 -9.78 -2.22
C ILE A 5 -24.48 -8.87 -1.25
N TYR A 6 -25.11 -9.49 -0.25
CA TYR A 6 -25.82 -8.76 0.78
C TYR A 6 -24.86 -7.84 1.57
N VAL A 7 -25.26 -6.59 1.67
CA VAL A 7 -24.88 -5.64 2.72
C VAL A 7 -26.16 -4.99 3.25
N PRO A 8 -26.17 -4.48 4.50
CA PRO A 8 -27.31 -3.70 4.99
C PRO A 8 -27.71 -2.62 3.98
N ARG A 9 -29.02 -2.35 3.87
CA ARG A 9 -29.56 -1.56 2.75
C ARG A 9 -28.92 -0.18 2.61
N ASP A 10 -28.62 0.48 3.73
CA ASP A 10 -28.06 1.83 3.76
C ASP A 10 -26.54 1.85 3.58
N GLU A 11 -25.88 0.68 3.65
CA GLU A 11 -24.46 0.51 3.31
C GLU A 11 -24.24 0.35 1.80
N ARG A 12 -25.29 0.07 1.02
CA ARG A 12 -25.18 -0.03 -0.44
C ARG A 12 -24.81 1.32 -1.02
N PHE A 13 -23.86 1.33 -1.96
CA PHE A 13 -23.47 2.52 -2.72
C PHE A 13 -24.71 3.31 -3.16
N GLY A 14 -24.65 4.62 -3.00
CA GLY A 14 -25.66 5.53 -3.54
C GLY A 14 -25.79 5.39 -5.05
N HIS A 15 -26.93 5.85 -5.60
CA HIS A 15 -27.19 5.77 -7.04
C HIS A 15 -26.12 6.47 -7.87
N LEU A 16 -25.58 7.60 -7.40
CA LEU A 16 -24.49 8.33 -8.04
C LEU A 16 -23.22 7.48 -8.06
N LYS A 17 -22.71 7.00 -6.93
CA LYS A 17 -21.53 6.11 -6.92
C LYS A 17 -21.69 4.80 -7.71
N MET A 18 -22.90 4.23 -7.74
CA MET A 18 -23.23 3.08 -8.59
C MET A 18 -23.24 3.43 -10.09
N SER A 19 -23.74 4.62 -10.47
CA SER A 19 -23.72 5.10 -11.85
C SER A 19 -22.35 5.63 -12.27
N ASP A 20 -21.59 6.18 -11.34
CA ASP A 20 -20.38 6.93 -11.58
C ASP A 20 -19.29 6.02 -12.09
N PHE A 21 -19.04 4.85 -11.46
CA PHE A 21 -18.07 3.92 -12.04
C PHE A 21 -17.94 2.54 -11.36
N LEU A 22 -17.80 2.50 -10.03
CA LEU A 22 -16.97 1.47 -9.37
C LEU A 22 -17.48 0.03 -9.50
N LEU A 23 -18.75 -0.21 -9.14
CA LEU A 23 -19.37 -1.54 -9.22
C LEU A 23 -19.39 -2.06 -10.66
N ASN A 24 -19.82 -1.20 -11.58
CA ASN A 24 -19.92 -1.54 -12.99
C ASN A 24 -18.53 -1.68 -13.64
N GLY A 25 -17.53 -0.94 -13.16
CA GLY A 25 -16.15 -1.01 -13.59
C GLY A 25 -15.48 -2.31 -13.18
N LEU A 26 -15.57 -2.70 -11.90
CA LEU A 26 -15.11 -4.02 -11.43
C LEU A 26 -15.80 -5.17 -12.19
N LYS A 27 -17.11 -5.03 -12.41
CA LYS A 27 -17.88 -6.00 -13.23
C LYS A 27 -17.32 -6.11 -14.64
N ALA A 28 -17.09 -4.97 -15.30
CA ALA A 28 -16.55 -4.92 -16.65
C ALA A 28 -15.15 -5.52 -16.71
N ILE A 29 -14.27 -5.24 -15.75
CA ILE A 29 -12.93 -5.85 -15.71
C ILE A 29 -13.01 -7.37 -15.69
N VAL A 30 -13.83 -7.93 -14.82
CA VAL A 30 -13.90 -9.39 -14.60
C VAL A 30 -14.65 -10.12 -15.69
N GLN A 31 -15.82 -9.60 -16.10
CA GLN A 31 -16.73 -10.32 -16.99
C GLN A 31 -16.42 -10.10 -18.46
N ILE A 32 -15.67 -9.04 -18.77
CA ILE A 32 -15.52 -8.53 -20.12
C ILE A 32 -14.04 -8.30 -20.47
N VAL A 33 -13.33 -7.45 -19.74
CA VAL A 33 -11.94 -7.07 -20.09
C VAL A 33 -11.04 -8.30 -20.01
N LYS A 34 -11.14 -9.08 -18.92
CA LYS A 34 -10.29 -10.25 -18.69
C LYS A 34 -10.39 -11.31 -19.80
N PRO A 35 -11.58 -11.83 -20.18
CA PRO A 35 -11.69 -12.80 -21.27
C PRO A 35 -11.14 -12.30 -22.62
N GLU A 36 -11.38 -11.02 -22.95
CA GLU A 36 -10.91 -10.44 -24.22
C GLU A 36 -9.39 -10.26 -24.23
N LEU A 37 -8.81 -9.82 -23.11
CA LEU A 37 -7.36 -9.74 -22.96
C LEU A 37 -6.70 -11.11 -22.98
N GLU A 38 -7.32 -12.13 -22.37
CA GLU A 38 -6.87 -13.52 -22.45
C GLU A 38 -6.82 -14.01 -23.90
N ALA A 39 -7.86 -13.72 -24.70
CA ALA A 39 -7.89 -14.04 -26.13
C ALA A 39 -6.79 -13.31 -26.90
N LEU A 40 -6.68 -11.99 -26.73
CA LEU A 40 -5.66 -11.17 -27.40
C LEU A 40 -4.24 -11.64 -27.10
N CYS A 41 -3.91 -11.87 -25.82
CA CYS A 41 -2.59 -12.32 -25.40
C CYS A 41 -2.30 -13.78 -25.78
N SER A 42 -3.33 -14.59 -26.07
CA SER A 42 -3.16 -15.93 -26.63
C SER A 42 -2.76 -15.91 -28.11
N GLU A 43 -3.24 -14.93 -28.88
CA GLU A 43 -2.93 -14.75 -30.30
C GLU A 43 -1.61 -14.00 -30.53
N ASP A 44 -1.40 -12.87 -29.85
CA ASP A 44 -0.26 -11.96 -30.04
C ASP A 44 0.95 -12.28 -29.15
N GLY A 45 0.81 -13.24 -28.22
CA GLY A 45 1.78 -13.53 -27.18
C GLY A 45 1.62 -12.68 -25.91
N ASN A 46 2.05 -13.26 -24.79
CA ASN A 46 1.84 -12.72 -23.44
C ASN A 46 3.08 -12.00 -22.85
N GLU A 47 4.01 -11.56 -23.69
CA GLU A 47 5.23 -10.89 -23.27
C GLU A 47 5.32 -9.47 -23.83
N PHE A 48 6.07 -8.60 -23.14
CA PHE A 48 6.61 -7.39 -23.74
C PHE A 48 8.02 -7.72 -24.25
N ASP A 49 8.31 -7.37 -25.51
CA ASP A 49 9.62 -7.65 -26.10
C ASP A 49 10.67 -6.56 -25.81
N SER A 50 10.21 -5.36 -25.41
CA SER A 50 11.02 -4.19 -25.08
C SER A 50 10.27 -3.22 -24.16
N PHE A 51 10.99 -2.30 -23.51
CA PHE A 51 10.35 -1.22 -22.74
C PHE A 51 9.53 -0.29 -23.64
N ASP A 52 9.92 -0.08 -24.90
CA ASP A 52 9.11 0.67 -25.86
C ASP A 52 7.74 0.03 -26.08
N ASP A 53 7.64 -1.31 -26.05
CA ASP A 53 6.35 -2.00 -26.14
C ASP A 53 5.48 -1.77 -24.90
N ALA A 54 6.09 -1.73 -23.72
CA ALA A 54 5.38 -1.35 -22.50
C ALA A 54 4.93 0.12 -22.53
N LEU A 55 5.76 1.03 -23.07
CA LEU A 55 5.44 2.46 -23.17
C LEU A 55 4.33 2.76 -24.19
N LYS A 56 4.17 1.94 -25.24
CA LYS A 56 3.07 2.04 -26.20
C LYS A 56 1.69 1.97 -25.55
N LEU A 57 1.56 1.35 -24.38
CA LEU A 57 0.32 1.34 -23.60
C LEU A 57 -0.21 2.74 -23.28
N TYR A 58 0.68 3.73 -23.16
CA TYR A 58 0.32 5.11 -22.81
C TYR A 58 0.35 6.05 -24.02
N ASP A 59 1.34 5.88 -24.90
CA ASP A 59 1.53 6.80 -26.04
C ASP A 59 0.60 6.46 -27.21
N GLY A 60 0.39 5.17 -27.47
CA GLY A 60 -0.26 4.66 -28.68
C GLY A 60 -1.53 3.85 -28.45
N GLY A 61 -1.73 3.29 -27.25
CA GLY A 61 -2.78 2.31 -26.96
C GLY A 61 -2.57 0.96 -27.66
N VAL A 62 -3.47 0.02 -27.41
CA VAL A 62 -3.50 -1.32 -28.02
C VAL A 62 -4.50 -1.31 -29.19
N LYS A 63 -4.11 -1.86 -30.34
CA LYS A 63 -5.03 -1.98 -31.48
C LYS A 63 -6.14 -2.98 -31.18
N LEU A 64 -7.37 -2.61 -31.53
CA LEU A 64 -8.52 -3.51 -31.42
C LEU A 64 -8.38 -4.73 -32.33
N PRO A 65 -8.56 -5.97 -31.83
CA PRO A 65 -8.94 -7.08 -32.68
C PRO A 65 -10.36 -6.80 -33.20
N ARG A 66 -10.54 -6.63 -34.52
CA ARG A 66 -11.87 -6.38 -35.11
C ARG A 66 -12.71 -7.66 -35.03
N GLY A 67 -13.81 -7.65 -34.27
CA GLY A 67 -14.71 -8.81 -34.17
C GLY A 67 -16.07 -8.52 -33.51
N PRO A 68 -17.09 -9.39 -33.74
CA PRO A 68 -18.46 -9.19 -33.25
C PRO A 68 -18.63 -9.19 -31.73
N THR A 69 -17.65 -9.72 -30.99
CA THR A 69 -17.64 -9.76 -29.51
C THR A 69 -17.46 -8.36 -28.92
N LEU A 70 -16.53 -7.58 -29.48
CA LEU A 70 -16.30 -6.18 -29.12
C LEU A 70 -17.52 -5.32 -29.44
N ASP A 71 -18.14 -5.46 -30.61
CA ASP A 71 -19.35 -4.70 -30.98
C ASP A 71 -20.56 -4.96 -30.07
N ASN A 72 -20.63 -6.13 -29.42
CA ASN A 72 -21.63 -6.43 -28.40
C ASN A 72 -21.22 -5.88 -27.02
N LEU A 73 -19.92 -5.83 -26.73
CA LEU A 73 -19.33 -5.21 -25.55
C LEU A 73 -19.78 -3.75 -25.34
N TRP A 74 -19.72 -2.96 -26.42
CA TRP A 74 -20.07 -1.53 -26.40
C TRP A 74 -21.56 -1.28 -26.18
N LYS A 75 -22.41 -2.31 -26.30
CA LYS A 75 -23.87 -2.19 -26.11
C LYS A 75 -24.30 -2.43 -24.66
N ASP A 76 -23.54 -3.21 -23.90
CA ASP A 76 -23.92 -3.67 -22.56
C ASP A 76 -23.24 -2.90 -21.41
N ILE A 77 -22.27 -2.03 -21.71
CA ILE A 77 -21.56 -1.20 -20.73
C ILE A 77 -21.85 0.29 -20.98
N PRO A 78 -22.14 1.09 -19.94
CA PRO A 78 -22.22 2.54 -20.09
C PRO A 78 -20.93 3.14 -20.66
N LEU A 79 -21.06 4.07 -21.61
CA LEU A 79 -19.95 4.72 -22.32
C LEU A 79 -18.89 5.32 -21.39
N ASP A 80 -19.29 5.90 -20.26
CA ASP A 80 -18.37 6.52 -19.30
C ASP A 80 -17.41 5.50 -18.68
N ILE A 81 -17.91 4.28 -18.43
CA ILE A 81 -17.12 3.17 -17.88
C ILE A 81 -16.19 2.61 -18.94
N ILE A 82 -16.67 2.52 -20.18
CA ILE A 82 -15.83 2.10 -21.29
C ILE A 82 -14.70 3.10 -21.51
N ASN A 83 -15.00 4.40 -21.50
CA ASN A 83 -14.00 5.45 -21.66
C ASN A 83 -12.96 5.43 -20.53
N LEU A 84 -13.38 5.14 -19.29
CA LEU A 84 -12.48 5.13 -18.14
C LEU A 84 -11.61 3.86 -18.04
N ILE A 85 -12.07 2.71 -18.54
CA ILE A 85 -11.27 1.46 -18.54
C ILE A 85 -10.44 1.33 -19.82
N PHE A 86 -11.02 1.69 -20.97
CA PHE A 86 -10.45 1.41 -22.28
C PHE A 86 -9.90 2.64 -23.00
N HIS A 87 -10.13 3.87 -22.52
CA HIS A 87 -9.54 5.11 -23.10
C HIS A 87 -9.46 5.08 -24.64
N THR A 88 -10.62 4.97 -25.30
CA THR A 88 -10.72 4.70 -26.73
C THR A 88 -10.79 5.97 -27.58
N ASP A 89 -10.19 5.93 -28.77
CA ASP A 89 -10.37 6.93 -29.82
C ASP A 89 -11.27 6.43 -30.98
N GLY A 90 -11.88 5.25 -30.81
CA GLY A 90 -12.70 4.58 -31.82
C GLY A 90 -11.94 3.58 -32.71
N GLU A 91 -10.59 3.61 -32.73
CA GLU A 91 -9.76 2.62 -33.44
C GLU A 91 -8.84 1.82 -32.50
N ARG A 92 -8.49 2.38 -31.33
CA ARG A 92 -7.58 1.79 -30.34
C ARG A 92 -8.24 1.75 -28.97
N ILE A 93 -7.87 0.75 -28.16
CA ILE A 93 -8.29 0.60 -26.76
C ILE A 93 -7.08 0.54 -25.84
N LEU A 94 -7.31 0.71 -24.54
CA LEU A 94 -6.33 0.63 -23.48
C LEU A 94 -5.17 1.62 -23.69
N LYS A 95 -5.48 2.85 -24.15
CA LYS A 95 -4.54 3.96 -24.10
C LYS A 95 -4.54 4.55 -22.70
N TYR A 96 -3.85 3.88 -21.78
CA TYR A 96 -3.82 4.28 -20.39
C TYR A 96 -3.22 5.69 -20.24
N PRO A 97 -3.72 6.52 -19.33
CA PRO A 97 -3.11 7.79 -19.02
C PRO A 97 -1.65 7.62 -18.58
N LEU A 98 -0.77 8.52 -18.98
CA LEU A 98 0.64 8.42 -18.61
C LEU A 98 0.81 8.50 -17.07
N PRO A 99 1.33 7.46 -16.39
CA PRO A 99 1.54 7.48 -14.95
C PRO A 99 2.55 8.55 -14.56
N GLU A 100 2.30 9.19 -13.42
CA GLU A 100 3.12 10.30 -12.94
C GLU A 100 4.59 9.91 -12.77
N VAL A 101 4.87 8.66 -12.36
CA VAL A 101 6.26 8.17 -12.12
C VAL A 101 7.14 8.14 -13.36
N ILE A 102 6.53 8.13 -14.55
CA ILE A 102 7.24 8.21 -15.83
C ILE A 102 6.91 9.45 -16.64
N LYS A 103 6.19 10.41 -16.06
CA LYS A 103 5.72 11.61 -16.77
C LYS A 103 6.85 12.57 -17.10
N GLU A 104 7.68 12.88 -16.12
CA GLU A 104 8.83 13.80 -16.28
C GLU A 104 10.10 13.08 -16.75
N SER A 105 10.28 11.81 -16.37
CA SER A 105 11.40 10.98 -16.80
C SER A 105 10.99 9.53 -16.98
N ARG A 106 11.18 8.98 -18.19
CA ARG A 106 10.84 7.59 -18.52
C ARG A 106 11.77 6.55 -17.88
N THR A 107 12.87 6.98 -17.27
CA THR A 107 13.92 6.10 -16.72
C THR A 107 14.24 6.36 -15.25
N ALA A 108 13.77 7.46 -14.65
CA ALA A 108 14.09 7.82 -13.25
C ALA A 108 13.65 6.76 -12.23
N TRP A 109 12.60 6.00 -12.52
CA TRP A 109 12.16 4.85 -11.71
C TRP A 109 13.25 3.77 -11.54
N ARG A 110 14.23 3.68 -12.47
CA ARG A 110 15.35 2.73 -12.40
C ARG A 110 16.44 3.15 -11.43
N THR A 111 16.44 4.39 -10.94
CA THR A 111 17.56 4.86 -10.11
C THR A 111 17.50 4.28 -8.71
N ASP A 112 18.64 4.25 -8.02
CA ASP A 112 18.71 3.79 -6.63
C ASP A 112 18.05 4.79 -5.67
N GLU A 113 18.13 6.07 -6.02
CA GLU A 113 17.47 7.16 -5.28
C GLU A 113 15.96 6.98 -5.29
N GLU A 114 15.34 6.71 -6.44
CA GLU A 114 13.88 6.56 -6.50
C GLU A 114 13.42 5.27 -5.80
N PHE A 115 14.12 4.15 -6.05
CA PHE A 115 13.84 2.88 -5.38
C PHE A 115 13.84 3.00 -3.85
N ALA A 116 14.80 3.72 -3.28
CA ALA A 116 14.85 3.95 -1.83
C ALA A 116 13.85 5.01 -1.35
N ARG A 117 13.64 6.08 -2.13
CA ARG A 117 12.70 7.16 -1.79
C ARG A 117 11.26 6.66 -1.71
N GLU A 118 10.85 5.77 -2.59
CA GLU A 118 9.50 5.20 -2.57
C GLU A 118 9.19 4.47 -1.25
N MET A 119 10.20 4.00 -0.51
CA MET A 119 10.00 3.42 0.84
C MET A 119 9.58 4.47 1.89
N LEU A 120 9.75 5.76 1.61
CA LEU A 120 9.37 6.89 2.47
C LEU A 120 8.19 7.70 1.93
N ALA A 121 7.99 7.70 0.61
CA ALA A 121 7.08 8.62 -0.07
C ALA A 121 6.43 8.02 -1.34
N GLY A 122 6.54 6.71 -1.54
CA GLY A 122 5.91 5.97 -2.64
C GLY A 122 4.58 5.37 -2.24
N LEU A 123 4.23 4.25 -2.87
CA LEU A 123 2.97 3.53 -2.65
C LEU A 123 2.89 2.81 -1.29
N ASN A 124 4.01 2.32 -0.76
CA ASN A 124 4.05 1.56 0.49
C ASN A 124 5.01 2.18 1.52
N PRO A 125 4.76 3.42 1.96
CA PRO A 125 5.72 4.16 2.77
C PRO A 125 5.68 3.76 4.26
N VAL A 126 5.16 2.57 4.61
CA VAL A 126 4.82 2.18 5.99
C VAL A 126 5.61 0.99 6.53
N VAL A 127 6.49 0.38 5.73
CA VAL A 127 7.16 -0.88 6.09
C VAL A 127 8.59 -0.69 6.57
N ILE A 128 9.34 0.25 5.97
CA ILE A 128 10.75 0.48 6.30
C ILE A 128 10.97 0.69 7.80
N SER A 129 12.06 0.14 8.33
CA SER A 129 12.41 0.22 9.74
C SER A 129 13.89 0.52 9.95
N ILE A 130 14.27 0.94 11.16
CA ILE A 130 15.67 1.10 11.54
C ILE A 130 16.33 -0.28 11.66
N LEU A 131 17.57 -0.41 11.17
CA LEU A 131 18.35 -1.62 11.38
C LEU A 131 19.01 -1.58 12.78
N GLN A 132 18.54 -2.43 13.68
CA GLN A 132 18.99 -2.45 15.08
C GLN A 132 20.21 -3.33 15.33
N GLU A 133 20.35 -4.40 14.57
CA GLU A 133 21.45 -5.37 14.71
C GLU A 133 21.98 -5.82 13.34
N PHE A 134 23.24 -6.24 13.31
CA PHE A 134 23.89 -6.71 12.09
C PHE A 134 24.74 -7.96 12.36
N PRO A 135 24.70 -8.98 11.47
CA PRO A 135 23.78 -9.10 10.33
C PRO A 135 22.31 -9.16 10.78
N PRO A 136 21.33 -8.81 9.93
CA PRO A 136 19.91 -8.99 10.24
C PRO A 136 19.62 -10.43 10.64
N ARG A 137 18.86 -10.63 11.71
CA ARG A 137 18.45 -11.96 12.19
C ARG A 137 17.00 -12.25 11.89
N SER A 138 16.71 -13.52 11.67
CA SER A 138 15.33 -14.00 11.51
C SER A 138 14.70 -14.33 12.86
N LYS A 139 13.39 -14.10 12.95
CA LYS A 139 12.52 -14.50 14.08
C LYS A 139 11.75 -15.79 13.78
N LEU A 140 11.97 -16.41 12.62
CA LEU A 140 11.39 -17.72 12.30
C LEU A 140 11.89 -18.79 13.28
N ASP A 141 11.03 -19.78 13.56
CA ASP A 141 11.41 -20.90 14.43
C ASP A 141 12.53 -21.72 13.77
N ALA A 142 13.75 -21.61 14.30
CA ALA A 142 14.92 -22.31 13.79
C ALA A 142 14.78 -23.85 13.81
N LYS A 143 13.85 -24.41 14.60
CA LYS A 143 13.55 -25.86 14.56
C LYS A 143 12.75 -26.25 13.33
N VAL A 144 11.95 -25.34 12.80
CA VAL A 144 11.10 -25.56 11.62
C VAL A 144 11.83 -25.14 10.34
N TYR A 145 12.53 -24.00 10.39
CA TYR A 145 13.12 -23.37 9.21
C TYR A 145 14.65 -23.39 9.20
N GLY A 146 15.32 -24.02 10.17
CA GLY A 146 16.80 -24.04 10.23
C GLY A 146 17.41 -22.65 10.42
N ASN A 147 18.65 -22.46 9.96
CA ASN A 147 19.31 -21.15 10.02
C ASN A 147 18.74 -20.19 8.95
N GLN A 148 18.17 -19.09 9.41
CA GLN A 148 17.50 -18.07 8.59
C GLN A 148 18.16 -16.69 8.73
N ASP A 149 19.31 -16.62 9.42
CA ASP A 149 20.09 -15.39 9.58
C ASP A 149 20.66 -14.93 8.23
N SER A 150 20.79 -13.61 8.09
CA SER A 150 21.27 -12.99 6.87
C SER A 150 22.74 -13.30 6.59
N SER A 151 23.07 -13.48 5.32
CA SER A 151 24.44 -13.62 4.78
C SER A 151 25.05 -12.29 4.37
N ILE A 152 24.35 -11.16 4.55
CA ILE A 152 24.93 -9.83 4.32
C ILE A 152 26.06 -9.59 5.34
N SER A 153 27.31 -9.63 4.88
CA SER A 153 28.50 -9.33 5.66
C SER A 153 28.86 -7.83 5.68
N GLU A 154 29.72 -7.42 6.61
CA GLU A 154 30.22 -6.04 6.67
C GLU A 154 31.03 -5.66 5.42
N GLU A 155 31.63 -6.64 4.73
CA GLU A 155 32.40 -6.41 3.50
C GLU A 155 31.53 -5.84 2.39
N HIS A 156 30.28 -6.31 2.26
CA HIS A 156 29.33 -5.78 1.28
C HIS A 156 29.01 -4.29 1.49
N LEU A 157 29.10 -3.81 2.74
CA LEU A 157 28.70 -2.44 3.11
C LEU A 157 29.89 -1.48 3.24
N ARG A 158 31.08 -1.98 3.56
CA ARG A 158 32.24 -1.20 4.04
C ARG A 158 32.55 0.06 3.22
N HIS A 159 32.47 -0.03 1.89
CA HIS A 159 32.85 1.07 0.99
C HIS A 159 31.73 2.08 0.72
N GLN A 160 30.55 1.89 1.33
CA GLN A 160 29.35 2.66 1.03
C GLN A 160 28.80 3.46 2.23
N LEU A 161 29.49 3.43 3.38
CA LEU A 161 29.05 4.04 4.64
C LEU A 161 29.74 5.38 4.96
N ASN A 162 30.29 6.06 3.95
CA ASN A 162 30.97 7.37 4.10
C ASN A 162 32.03 7.40 5.22
N GLY A 163 32.79 6.31 5.35
CA GLY A 163 33.87 6.18 6.34
C GLY A 163 33.45 5.65 7.72
N LEU A 164 32.17 5.40 7.96
CA LEU A 164 31.69 4.74 9.18
C LEU A 164 31.85 3.22 9.09
N THR A 165 32.09 2.59 10.23
CA THR A 165 31.87 1.14 10.38
C THR A 165 30.38 0.83 10.49
N VAL A 166 29.98 -0.43 10.27
CA VAL A 166 28.57 -0.87 10.43
C VAL A 166 28.08 -0.59 11.85
N ALA A 167 28.89 -0.89 12.87
CA ALA A 167 28.55 -0.64 14.27
C ALA A 167 28.33 0.85 14.56
N GLU A 168 29.16 1.74 14.01
CA GLU A 168 28.99 3.19 14.16
C GLU A 168 27.73 3.68 13.41
N ALA A 169 27.47 3.16 12.22
CA ALA A 169 26.29 3.50 11.44
C ALA A 169 24.99 3.08 12.17
N ILE A 170 24.94 1.89 12.77
CA ILE A 170 23.81 1.49 13.64
C ILE A 170 23.69 2.42 14.84
N LYS A 171 24.79 2.65 15.57
CA LYS A 171 24.79 3.49 16.79
C LYS A 171 24.33 4.92 16.51
N THR A 172 24.57 5.42 15.30
CA THR A 172 24.18 6.76 14.86
C THR A 172 22.85 6.79 14.10
N ASN A 173 22.09 5.68 14.09
CA ASN A 173 20.81 5.51 13.43
C ASN A 173 20.85 5.82 11.92
N LYS A 174 21.92 5.37 11.26
CA LYS A 174 22.18 5.61 9.84
C LYS A 174 21.86 4.42 8.95
N LEU A 175 21.54 3.26 9.51
CA LEU A 175 21.16 2.06 8.76
C LEU A 175 19.68 1.73 8.95
N PHE A 176 19.03 1.43 7.84
CA PHE A 176 17.61 1.07 7.74
C PHE A 176 17.48 -0.23 6.96
N ILE A 177 16.31 -0.87 7.09
CA ILE A 177 16.01 -2.13 6.41
C ILE A 177 14.55 -2.16 5.93
N LEU A 178 14.37 -2.63 4.70
CA LEU A 178 13.11 -3.18 4.22
C LEU A 178 13.23 -4.71 4.27
N ASP A 179 12.56 -5.34 5.24
CA ASP A 179 12.67 -6.77 5.52
C ASP A 179 11.34 -7.48 5.22
N HIS A 180 11.32 -8.22 4.11
CA HIS A 180 10.22 -9.09 3.72
C HIS A 180 10.56 -10.58 3.92
N HIS A 181 11.70 -10.89 4.55
CA HIS A 181 12.19 -12.24 4.62
C HIS A 181 11.27 -13.15 5.44
N ASP A 182 11.04 -12.79 6.70
CA ASP A 182 10.31 -13.64 7.64
C ASP A 182 8.83 -13.77 7.31
N THR A 183 8.27 -12.78 6.61
CA THR A 183 6.89 -12.80 6.16
C THR A 183 6.74 -13.80 5.00
N ILE A 184 7.65 -13.77 4.03
CA ILE A 184 7.51 -14.53 2.77
C ILE A 184 8.09 -15.94 2.85
N MET A 185 9.21 -16.14 3.56
CA MET A 185 9.91 -17.44 3.61
C MET A 185 9.00 -18.64 3.93
N PRO A 186 8.04 -18.58 4.89
CA PRO A 186 7.12 -19.68 5.16
C PRO A 186 6.24 -20.13 3.98
N TYR A 187 6.01 -19.26 3.00
CA TYR A 187 5.19 -19.53 1.82
C TYR A 187 6.02 -19.85 0.57
N LEU A 188 7.31 -19.53 0.59
CA LEU A 188 8.12 -19.39 -0.60
C LEU A 188 8.25 -20.69 -1.40
N ARG A 189 8.45 -21.83 -0.71
CA ARG A 189 8.47 -23.16 -1.36
C ARG A 189 7.15 -23.44 -2.07
N ARG A 190 6.02 -23.24 -1.39
CA ARG A 190 4.69 -23.52 -1.94
C ARG A 190 4.37 -22.66 -3.15
N ILE A 191 4.78 -21.38 -3.11
CA ILE A 191 4.66 -20.45 -4.23
C ILE A 191 5.50 -20.95 -5.40
N ASN A 192 6.81 -21.14 -5.19
CA ASN A 192 7.75 -21.48 -6.25
C ASN A 192 7.48 -22.85 -6.89
N ASP A 193 6.97 -23.83 -6.13
CA ASP A 193 6.72 -25.19 -6.62
C ASP A 193 5.34 -25.35 -7.29
N ASN A 194 4.32 -24.61 -6.82
CA ASN A 194 2.92 -24.88 -7.19
C ASN A 194 2.24 -23.74 -7.94
N THR A 195 2.98 -22.69 -8.32
CA THR A 195 2.47 -21.58 -9.12
C THR A 195 3.47 -21.25 -10.26
N THR A 196 3.07 -20.37 -11.16
CA THR A 196 3.95 -19.86 -12.22
C THR A 196 4.97 -18.84 -11.71
N SER A 197 4.83 -18.38 -10.46
CA SER A 197 5.73 -17.40 -9.87
C SER A 197 7.05 -18.02 -9.45
N LYS A 198 8.10 -17.19 -9.42
CA LYS A 198 9.44 -17.51 -8.94
C LYS A 198 9.92 -16.33 -8.10
N ALA A 199 9.61 -16.38 -6.82
CA ALA A 199 9.89 -15.33 -5.86
C ALA A 199 11.10 -15.67 -4.99
N TYR A 200 11.63 -14.64 -4.33
CA TYR A 200 12.59 -14.73 -3.24
C TYR A 200 11.96 -14.11 -1.99
N ALA A 201 12.51 -14.43 -0.82
CA ALA A 201 12.29 -13.65 0.38
C ALA A 201 13.40 -12.60 0.46
N THR A 202 13.06 -11.32 0.34
CA THR A 202 14.07 -10.26 0.20
C THR A 202 14.36 -9.49 1.48
N ARG A 203 15.63 -9.09 1.67
CA ARG A 203 16.03 -8.02 2.59
C ARG A 203 16.81 -6.95 1.86
N THR A 204 16.53 -5.68 2.14
CA THR A 204 17.25 -4.54 1.56
C THR A 204 17.82 -3.67 2.67
N ILE A 205 19.14 -3.48 2.69
CA ILE A 205 19.81 -2.57 3.63
C ILE A 205 19.95 -1.20 2.98
N LEU A 206 19.59 -0.15 3.71
CA LEU A 206 19.67 1.23 3.26
C LEU A 206 20.50 2.09 4.23
N TYR A 207 21.15 3.11 3.67
CA TYR A 207 21.93 4.09 4.42
C TYR A 207 21.32 5.49 4.31
N LEU A 208 21.19 6.17 5.44
CA LEU A 208 20.72 7.55 5.51
C LEU A 208 21.88 8.53 5.25
N GLN A 209 21.83 9.18 4.09
CA GLN A 209 22.84 10.14 3.67
C GLN A 209 22.78 11.44 4.50
N ASN A 210 23.75 12.33 4.29
CA ASN A 210 23.81 13.61 5.01
C ASN A 210 22.78 14.63 4.51
N ASP A 211 22.26 14.44 3.31
CA ASP A 211 21.17 15.22 2.72
C ASP A 211 19.79 14.61 3.01
N ASP A 212 19.71 13.70 3.99
CA ASP A 212 18.51 13.03 4.48
C ASP A 212 17.84 12.07 3.49
N THR A 213 18.46 11.79 2.34
CA THR A 213 18.01 10.77 1.39
C THR A 213 18.49 9.37 1.78
N LEU A 214 17.78 8.34 1.34
CA LEU A 214 18.19 6.95 1.51
C LEU A 214 18.95 6.45 0.29
N LYS A 215 20.00 5.67 0.54
CA LYS A 215 20.77 4.94 -0.48
C LYS A 215 20.69 3.45 -0.22
N PRO A 216 20.25 2.60 -1.18
CA PRO A 216 20.31 1.16 -1.01
C PRO A 216 21.78 0.68 -1.05
N LEU A 217 22.14 -0.25 -0.17
CA LEU A 217 23.50 -0.76 -0.04
C LEU A 217 23.66 -2.22 -0.44
N ALA A 218 22.65 -3.03 -0.16
CA ALA A 218 22.66 -4.46 -0.45
C ALA A 218 21.22 -4.98 -0.51
N ILE A 219 21.00 -5.97 -1.38
CA ILE A 219 19.79 -6.77 -1.47
C ILE A 219 20.18 -8.22 -1.28
N GLU A 220 19.55 -8.89 -0.31
CA GLU A 220 19.63 -10.33 -0.13
C GLU A 220 18.40 -10.99 -0.72
N LEU A 221 18.61 -11.95 -1.63
CA LEU A 221 17.58 -12.81 -2.19
C LEU A 221 17.73 -14.20 -1.57
N SER A 222 16.75 -14.59 -0.75
CA SER A 222 16.78 -15.85 -0.01
C SER A 222 15.79 -16.85 -0.59
N LEU A 223 16.20 -18.11 -0.70
CA LEU A 223 15.36 -19.26 -1.05
C LEU A 223 15.35 -20.28 0.08
N PRO A 224 14.26 -21.05 0.25
CA PRO A 224 14.29 -22.20 1.14
C PRO A 224 15.27 -23.24 0.59
N HIS A 225 15.98 -23.94 1.47
CA HIS A 225 16.93 -24.98 1.07
C HIS A 225 16.24 -26.09 0.25
N PRO A 226 16.79 -26.57 -0.89
CA PRO A 226 16.11 -27.53 -1.77
C PRO A 226 15.69 -28.83 -1.05
N ASP A 227 16.51 -29.31 -0.12
CA ASP A 227 16.26 -30.55 0.64
C ASP A 227 15.20 -30.42 1.76
N GLY A 228 14.69 -29.23 2.03
CA GLY A 228 13.64 -28.99 3.04
C GLY A 228 13.86 -27.73 3.87
N ASP A 229 12.77 -27.15 4.38
CA ASP A 229 12.80 -25.86 5.09
C ASP A 229 13.66 -25.92 6.36
N GLN A 230 13.72 -27.07 7.04
CA GLN A 230 14.51 -27.27 8.25
C GLN A 230 16.02 -27.11 8.06
N PHE A 231 16.51 -27.06 6.82
CA PHE A 231 17.93 -26.90 6.51
C PHE A 231 18.37 -25.44 6.35
N GLY A 232 17.47 -24.47 6.53
CA GLY A 232 17.81 -23.05 6.45
C GLY A 232 17.48 -22.40 5.11
N ALA A 233 17.96 -21.16 4.96
CA ALA A 233 17.88 -20.43 3.71
C ALA A 233 19.19 -20.53 2.90
N ILE A 234 19.07 -20.49 1.58
CA ILE A 234 20.16 -20.21 0.67
C ILE A 234 20.06 -18.74 0.26
N ASN A 235 21.02 -17.95 0.72
CA ASN A 235 21.04 -16.52 0.53
C ASN A 235 22.04 -16.14 -0.56
N LYS A 236 21.64 -15.25 -1.47
CA LYS A 236 22.54 -14.55 -2.39
C LYS A 236 22.46 -13.05 -2.15
N VAL A 237 23.61 -12.41 -1.98
CA VAL A 237 23.70 -10.97 -1.72
C VAL A 237 24.15 -10.25 -2.97
N TYR A 238 23.44 -9.20 -3.33
CA TYR A 238 23.71 -8.31 -4.45
C TYR A 238 23.97 -6.91 -3.90
N THR A 239 24.94 -6.21 -4.46
CA THR A 239 25.29 -4.83 -4.09
C THR A 239 25.16 -3.91 -5.30
N PRO A 240 24.91 -2.60 -5.10
CA PRO A 240 24.95 -1.63 -6.18
C PRO A 240 26.27 -1.70 -6.97
N PRO A 241 26.25 -1.45 -8.28
CA PRO A 241 27.48 -1.40 -9.06
C PRO A 241 28.41 -0.26 -8.57
N PRO A 242 29.73 -0.39 -8.74
CA PRO A 242 30.69 0.68 -8.41
C PRO A 242 30.34 2.00 -9.10
N ALA A 243 30.69 3.15 -8.50
CA ALA A 243 30.34 4.46 -9.05
C ALA A 243 30.91 4.74 -10.46
N ASP A 244 31.98 4.04 -10.85
CA ASP A 244 32.65 4.13 -12.15
C ASP A 244 32.29 2.98 -13.10
N HIS A 245 31.21 2.23 -12.82
CA HIS A 245 30.69 1.21 -13.74
C HIS A 245 30.32 1.80 -15.10
N LYS A 246 30.39 0.96 -16.12
CA LYS A 246 29.86 1.32 -17.45
C LYS A 246 28.35 1.13 -17.45
N GLU A 247 27.63 2.11 -17.99
CA GLU A 247 26.20 1.99 -18.23
C GLU A 247 25.90 0.74 -19.08
N GLY A 248 24.90 -0.03 -18.65
CA GLY A 248 24.56 -1.32 -19.26
C GLY A 248 25.51 -2.46 -18.92
N SER A 249 26.38 -2.29 -17.92
CA SER A 249 27.22 -3.38 -17.40
C SER A 249 26.38 -4.51 -16.79
N LEU A 250 26.96 -5.71 -16.74
CA LEU A 250 26.31 -6.90 -16.20
C LEU A 250 25.94 -6.71 -14.73
N GLU A 251 26.79 -6.05 -13.95
CA GLU A 251 26.58 -5.72 -12.55
C GLU A 251 25.36 -4.80 -12.37
N GLU A 252 25.20 -3.79 -13.23
CA GLU A 252 24.04 -2.90 -13.22
C GLU A 252 22.75 -3.67 -13.57
N ILE A 253 22.78 -4.52 -14.59
CA ILE A 253 21.63 -5.32 -15.01
C ILE A 253 21.16 -6.25 -13.89
N ILE A 254 22.10 -6.97 -13.26
CA ILE A 254 21.81 -7.88 -12.13
C ILE A 254 21.25 -7.09 -10.95
N TRP A 255 21.80 -5.91 -10.65
CA TRP A 255 21.30 -5.04 -9.59
C TRP A 255 19.87 -4.57 -9.85
N GLN A 256 19.53 -4.18 -11.09
CA GLN A 256 18.16 -3.81 -11.46
C GLN A 256 17.19 -4.98 -11.29
N LEU A 257 17.58 -6.21 -11.66
CA LEU A 257 16.77 -7.40 -11.39
C LEU A 257 16.59 -7.64 -9.88
N ALA A 258 17.64 -7.48 -9.07
CA ALA A 258 17.55 -7.61 -7.62
C ALA A 258 16.52 -6.64 -7.02
N LYS A 259 16.53 -5.37 -7.46
CA LYS A 259 15.52 -4.37 -7.07
C LYS A 259 14.11 -4.77 -7.50
N ALA A 260 13.95 -5.34 -8.70
CA ALA A 260 12.65 -5.82 -9.16
C ALA A 260 12.07 -6.93 -8.26
N TYR A 261 12.89 -7.86 -7.76
CA TYR A 261 12.42 -8.88 -6.82
C TYR A 261 11.97 -8.28 -5.48
N VAL A 262 12.68 -7.26 -4.98
CA VAL A 262 12.24 -6.50 -3.79
C VAL A 262 10.91 -5.81 -4.07
N ALA A 263 10.77 -5.18 -5.23
CA ALA A 263 9.53 -4.50 -5.61
C ALA A 263 8.35 -5.48 -5.76
N VAL A 264 8.57 -6.72 -6.23
CA VAL A 264 7.55 -7.78 -6.25
C VAL A 264 7.11 -8.16 -4.83
N ASN A 265 8.06 -8.38 -3.91
CA ASN A 265 7.76 -8.65 -2.51
C ASN A 265 6.95 -7.51 -1.89
N ASP A 266 7.40 -6.27 -2.12
CA ASP A 266 6.79 -5.07 -1.55
C ASP A 266 5.41 -4.78 -2.14
N SER A 267 5.17 -5.00 -3.44
CA SER A 267 3.84 -4.87 -4.05
C SER A 267 2.85 -5.90 -3.49
N GLY A 268 3.27 -7.15 -3.32
CA GLY A 268 2.40 -8.16 -2.70
C GLY A 268 2.11 -7.88 -1.22
N TYR A 269 3.11 -7.39 -0.47
CA TYR A 269 2.92 -6.98 0.93
C TYR A 269 2.03 -5.75 1.03
N HIS A 270 2.25 -4.74 0.19
CA HIS A 270 1.45 -3.54 0.10
C HIS A 270 -0.03 -3.88 -0.09
N GLU A 271 -0.37 -4.59 -1.17
CA GLU A 271 -1.78 -4.85 -1.49
C GLU A 271 -2.48 -5.73 -0.45
N LEU A 272 -1.83 -6.82 -0.01
CA LEU A 272 -2.48 -7.80 0.86
C LEU A 272 -2.46 -7.40 2.34
N ILE A 273 -1.47 -6.61 2.76
CA ILE A 273 -1.20 -6.33 4.17
C ILE A 273 -1.40 -4.84 4.46
N SER A 274 -0.56 -3.95 3.91
CA SER A 274 -0.62 -2.52 4.21
C SER A 274 -1.95 -1.89 3.80
N HIS A 275 -2.49 -2.31 2.66
CA HIS A 275 -3.74 -1.85 2.09
C HIS A 275 -4.91 -2.71 2.60
N PHE A 276 -5.11 -3.92 2.07
CA PHE A 276 -6.28 -4.74 2.38
C PHE A 276 -6.42 -5.09 3.88
N LEU A 277 -5.41 -5.71 4.49
CA LEU A 277 -5.53 -6.18 5.88
C LEU A 277 -5.62 -5.01 6.86
N HIS A 278 -4.66 -4.09 6.79
CA HIS A 278 -4.51 -3.01 7.78
C HIS A 278 -5.51 -1.86 7.60
N THR A 279 -6.32 -1.88 6.54
CA THR A 279 -7.43 -0.92 6.36
C THR A 279 -8.76 -1.65 6.17
N HIS A 280 -9.06 -2.17 4.97
CA HIS A 280 -10.35 -2.75 4.61
C HIS A 280 -10.83 -3.79 5.62
N ALA A 281 -10.02 -4.82 5.87
CA ALA A 281 -10.42 -5.97 6.67
C ALA A 281 -10.56 -5.63 8.16
N VAL A 282 -9.66 -4.80 8.70
CA VAL A 282 -9.69 -4.47 10.13
C VAL A 282 -10.75 -3.44 10.49
N ILE A 283 -11.23 -2.62 9.56
CA ILE A 283 -12.27 -1.62 9.83
C ILE A 283 -13.69 -2.20 9.74
N GLU A 284 -13.95 -3.19 8.87
CA GLU A 284 -15.31 -3.76 8.73
C GLU A 284 -15.95 -4.23 10.06
N PRO A 285 -15.21 -4.88 11.00
CA PRO A 285 -15.74 -5.18 12.34
C PRO A 285 -16.20 -3.95 13.14
N PHE A 286 -15.54 -2.80 13.00
CA PHE A 286 -15.95 -1.55 13.65
C PHE A 286 -17.24 -1.01 13.04
N VAL A 287 -17.43 -1.11 11.73
CA VAL A 287 -18.68 -0.72 11.06
C VAL A 287 -19.86 -1.54 11.60
N ILE A 288 -19.68 -2.85 11.68
CA ILE A 288 -20.69 -3.80 12.14
C ILE A 288 -21.04 -3.54 13.62
N ALA A 289 -20.05 -3.47 14.51
CA ALA A 289 -20.28 -3.27 15.94
C ALA A 289 -20.92 -1.90 16.22
N THR A 290 -20.48 -0.84 15.51
CA THR A 290 -21.03 0.51 15.67
C THR A 290 -22.52 0.54 15.36
N ASN A 291 -22.93 -0.02 14.21
CA ASN A 291 -24.34 -0.09 13.81
C ASN A 291 -25.20 -0.99 14.72
N ARG A 292 -24.60 -1.98 15.38
CA ARG A 292 -25.32 -2.93 16.25
C ARG A 292 -25.49 -2.44 17.67
N GLN A 293 -24.52 -1.70 18.20
CA GLN A 293 -24.44 -1.40 19.64
C GLN A 293 -24.56 0.08 19.99
N LEU A 294 -24.32 0.99 19.04
CA LEU A 294 -24.46 2.42 19.28
C LEU A 294 -25.69 2.95 18.53
N SER A 295 -26.59 3.58 19.26
CA SER A 295 -27.76 4.23 18.66
C SER A 295 -27.33 5.36 17.73
N VAL A 296 -28.14 5.68 16.70
CA VAL A 296 -27.88 6.80 15.79
C VAL A 296 -27.79 8.16 16.50
N VAL A 297 -28.33 8.27 17.71
CA VAL A 297 -28.22 9.49 18.55
C VAL A 297 -26.96 9.49 19.43
N HIS A 298 -26.28 8.36 19.59
CA HIS A 298 -25.09 8.21 20.43
C HIS A 298 -23.95 9.08 19.89
N PRO A 299 -23.22 9.83 20.75
CA PRO A 299 -22.16 10.74 20.28
C PRO A 299 -21.05 10.00 19.53
N ILE A 300 -20.65 8.81 20.00
CA ILE A 300 -19.60 8.03 19.32
C ILE A 300 -20.08 7.44 17.98
N PHE A 301 -21.38 7.14 17.83
CA PHE A 301 -21.93 6.79 16.52
C PHE A 301 -21.78 7.97 15.55
N LYS A 302 -22.21 9.17 15.97
CA LYS A 302 -22.11 10.39 15.14
C LYS A 302 -20.66 10.76 14.80
N LEU A 303 -19.73 10.50 15.71
CA LEU A 303 -18.30 10.71 15.48
C LEU A 303 -17.74 9.75 14.41
N LEU A 304 -18.03 8.45 14.53
CA LEU A 304 -17.38 7.42 13.72
C LEU A 304 -18.09 7.11 12.40
N HIS A 305 -19.41 7.25 12.34
CA HIS A 305 -20.22 6.84 11.18
C HIS A 305 -19.75 7.43 9.83
N PRO A 306 -19.36 8.72 9.70
CA PRO A 306 -18.84 9.25 8.43
C PRO A 306 -17.60 8.50 7.93
N HIS A 307 -16.83 7.90 8.84
CA HIS A 307 -15.60 7.18 8.55
C HIS A 307 -15.83 5.72 8.17
N PHE A 308 -17.09 5.29 8.03
CA PHE A 308 -17.46 3.95 7.58
C PHE A 308 -18.18 3.93 6.25
N ARG A 309 -18.44 5.11 5.65
CA ARG A 309 -19.15 5.23 4.39
C ARG A 309 -18.56 4.28 3.35
N ASP A 310 -19.43 3.48 2.76
CA ASP A 310 -19.16 2.52 1.69
C ASP A 310 -18.22 1.34 2.00
N THR A 311 -17.58 1.30 3.17
CA THR A 311 -16.56 0.30 3.50
C THR A 311 -17.10 -1.13 3.44
N MET A 312 -18.29 -1.40 3.98
CA MET A 312 -18.89 -2.74 3.89
C MET A 312 -19.20 -3.14 2.45
N ASN A 313 -19.61 -2.19 1.62
CA ASN A 313 -20.02 -2.48 0.25
C ASN A 313 -18.82 -2.74 -0.66
N ILE A 314 -17.77 -1.91 -0.58
CA ILE A 314 -16.55 -2.19 -1.32
C ILE A 314 -15.90 -3.50 -0.85
N ASN A 315 -15.90 -3.80 0.45
CA ASN A 315 -15.39 -5.08 0.95
C ASN A 315 -16.23 -6.27 0.47
N ALA A 316 -17.55 -6.14 0.40
CA ALA A 316 -18.42 -7.18 -0.15
C ALA A 316 -18.09 -7.46 -1.63
N LEU A 317 -17.88 -6.41 -2.42
CA LEU A 317 -17.45 -6.56 -3.82
C LEU A 317 -16.03 -7.15 -3.91
N GLY A 318 -15.10 -6.68 -3.08
CA GLY A 318 -13.75 -7.20 -2.98
C GLY A 318 -13.74 -8.71 -2.72
N ARG A 319 -14.55 -9.18 -1.75
CA ARG A 319 -14.76 -10.61 -1.47
C ARG A 319 -15.24 -11.41 -2.66
N GLN A 320 -15.90 -10.77 -3.62
CA GLN A 320 -16.49 -11.44 -4.76
C GLN A 320 -15.60 -11.54 -5.99
N VAL A 321 -14.81 -10.49 -6.24
CA VAL A 321 -14.07 -10.36 -7.50
C VAL A 321 -12.57 -10.17 -7.32
N LEU A 322 -12.13 -9.66 -6.18
CA LEU A 322 -10.72 -9.39 -5.91
C LEU A 322 -10.07 -10.57 -5.19
N ILE A 323 -10.57 -10.88 -3.99
CA ILE A 323 -9.92 -11.81 -3.04
C ILE A 323 -10.56 -13.21 -3.00
N ASN A 324 -11.56 -13.47 -3.83
CA ASN A 324 -12.11 -14.83 -3.98
C ASN A 324 -11.09 -15.76 -4.65
N GLY A 325 -11.27 -17.08 -4.47
CA GLY A 325 -10.50 -18.08 -5.22
C GLY A 325 -10.64 -17.87 -6.73
N GLY A 326 -9.52 -17.76 -7.44
CA GLY A 326 -9.44 -17.41 -8.86
C GLY A 326 -9.76 -15.95 -9.20
N GLY A 327 -9.91 -15.09 -8.19
CA GLY A 327 -10.15 -13.65 -8.31
C GLY A 327 -8.97 -12.86 -8.85
N LEU A 328 -9.12 -11.55 -8.98
CA LEU A 328 -8.08 -10.69 -9.57
C LEU A 328 -6.78 -10.71 -8.77
N MET A 329 -6.81 -10.66 -7.44
CA MET A 329 -5.57 -10.66 -6.64
C MET A 329 -4.78 -11.97 -6.78
N GLU A 330 -5.45 -13.13 -6.82
CA GLU A 330 -4.76 -14.39 -7.08
C GLU A 330 -4.19 -14.48 -8.50
N PHE A 331 -4.73 -13.72 -9.44
CA PHE A 331 -4.29 -13.70 -10.82
C PHE A 331 -3.14 -12.72 -11.07
N THR A 332 -3.09 -11.61 -10.33
CA THR A 332 -2.16 -10.49 -10.58
C THR A 332 -1.05 -10.37 -9.55
N LEU A 333 -1.06 -11.11 -8.44
CA LEU A 333 0.00 -11.08 -7.41
C LEU A 333 0.77 -12.41 -7.33
N TYR A 334 2.05 -12.33 -6.98
CA TYR A 334 2.93 -13.50 -6.89
C TYR A 334 2.51 -14.62 -5.90
N PRO A 335 1.79 -14.36 -4.78
CA PRO A 335 1.35 -15.46 -3.91
C PRO A 335 0.28 -16.33 -4.56
N ALA A 336 -0.36 -15.83 -5.63
CA ALA A 336 -1.44 -16.49 -6.34
C ALA A 336 -2.53 -17.01 -5.38
N LYS A 337 -2.86 -18.31 -5.44
CA LYS A 337 -3.86 -18.95 -4.55
C LYS A 337 -3.56 -18.89 -3.04
N TYR A 338 -2.40 -18.39 -2.64
CA TYR A 338 -2.01 -18.23 -1.23
C TYR A 338 -2.27 -16.81 -0.70
N CYS A 339 -2.77 -15.87 -1.50
CA CYS A 339 -2.98 -14.47 -1.11
C CYS A 339 -3.73 -14.31 0.23
N MET A 340 -4.90 -14.95 0.39
CA MET A 340 -5.67 -14.78 1.61
C MET A 340 -5.15 -15.56 2.81
N GLU A 341 -4.52 -16.72 2.58
CA GLU A 341 -3.82 -17.44 3.64
C GLU A 341 -2.64 -16.62 4.18
N PHE A 342 -1.90 -15.97 3.28
CA PHE A 342 -0.78 -15.11 3.61
C PHE A 342 -1.21 -13.91 4.46
N SER A 343 -2.26 -13.20 4.05
CA SER A 343 -2.85 -12.10 4.83
C SER A 343 -3.35 -12.55 6.21
N SER A 344 -4.05 -13.69 6.28
CA SER A 344 -4.51 -14.28 7.54
C SER A 344 -3.37 -14.64 8.50
N SER A 345 -2.24 -15.15 7.98
CA SER A 345 -1.07 -15.45 8.81
C SER A 345 -0.47 -14.18 9.42
N LEU A 346 -0.43 -13.08 8.67
CA LEU A 346 0.10 -11.79 9.13
C LEU A 346 -0.81 -11.11 10.15
N TYR A 347 -2.13 -11.33 10.07
CA TYR A 347 -3.08 -10.87 11.09
C TYR A 347 -2.76 -11.40 12.51
N LYS A 348 -2.08 -12.54 12.63
CA LYS A 348 -1.60 -13.06 13.93
C LYS A 348 -0.65 -12.09 14.64
N HIS A 349 0.06 -11.24 13.90
CA HIS A 349 0.97 -10.23 14.44
C HIS A 349 0.38 -8.82 14.45
N TRP A 350 -0.84 -8.64 13.94
CA TRP A 350 -1.52 -7.36 13.98
C TRP A 350 -1.84 -6.95 15.42
N ASN A 351 -1.65 -5.68 15.75
CA ASN A 351 -1.94 -5.09 17.05
C ASN A 351 -2.63 -3.74 16.82
N PHE A 352 -3.84 -3.58 17.34
CA PHE A 352 -4.65 -2.37 17.16
C PHE A 352 -3.94 -1.11 17.66
N THR A 353 -3.32 -1.18 18.84
CA THR A 353 -2.65 -0.02 19.45
C THR A 353 -1.42 0.42 18.69
N GLU A 354 -0.83 -0.47 17.90
CA GLU A 354 0.32 -0.19 17.04
C GLU A 354 -0.10 0.41 15.68
N GLN A 355 -1.40 0.46 15.36
CA GLN A 355 -1.91 1.14 14.16
C GLN A 355 -1.99 2.66 14.32
N ALA A 356 -1.88 3.16 15.55
CA ALA A 356 -1.71 4.57 15.82
C ALA A 356 -0.37 5.04 15.22
N LEU A 357 -0.38 6.04 14.33
CA LEU A 357 0.83 6.48 13.61
C LEU A 357 2.03 6.75 14.54
N PRO A 358 1.88 7.46 15.68
CA PRO A 358 2.99 7.63 16.63
C PRO A 358 3.56 6.31 17.17
N GLN A 359 2.72 5.30 17.38
CA GLN A 359 3.14 4.00 17.91
C GLN A 359 3.80 3.15 16.81
N ASP A 360 3.26 3.15 15.60
CA ASP A 360 3.87 2.52 14.42
C ASP A 360 5.28 3.06 14.17
N LEU A 361 5.44 4.38 14.10
CA LEU A 361 6.74 5.02 13.86
C LEU A 361 7.77 4.65 14.94
N LYS A 362 7.37 4.58 16.22
CA LYS A 362 8.25 4.13 17.31
C LYS A 362 8.57 2.64 17.20
N LYS A 363 7.58 1.78 16.89
CA LYS A 363 7.75 0.34 16.74
C LYS A 363 8.77 0.00 15.65
N ARG A 364 8.67 0.67 14.49
CA ARG A 364 9.64 0.53 13.39
C ARG A 364 10.96 1.24 13.67
N GLY A 365 11.07 1.96 14.79
CA GLY A 365 12.24 2.75 15.16
C GLY A 365 12.49 3.95 14.25
N MET A 366 11.45 4.44 13.56
CA MET A 366 11.50 5.62 12.70
C MET A 366 11.36 6.94 13.49
N ALA A 367 10.94 6.87 14.75
CA ALA A 367 10.82 8.00 15.64
C ALA A 367 11.20 7.64 17.08
N VAL A 368 11.66 8.63 17.84
CA VAL A 368 11.90 8.52 19.28
C VAL A 368 11.07 9.56 20.05
N PRO A 369 10.69 9.30 21.32
CA PRO A 369 10.03 10.28 22.15
C PRO A 369 10.82 11.59 22.24
N ASP A 370 10.14 12.71 22.05
CA ASP A 370 10.70 14.05 22.18
C ASP A 370 9.61 15.02 22.67
N PRO A 371 9.47 15.22 24.01
CA PRO A 371 8.38 16.01 24.59
C PRO A 371 8.36 17.48 24.16
N VAL A 372 9.46 18.02 23.63
CA VAL A 372 9.53 19.42 23.17
C VAL A 372 9.12 19.57 21.70
N SER A 373 9.05 18.48 20.95
CA SER A 373 8.62 18.53 19.55
C SER A 373 7.10 18.68 19.46
N LYS A 374 6.64 19.22 18.32
CA LYS A 374 5.20 19.47 18.05
C LYS A 374 4.30 18.25 18.31
N HIS A 375 4.80 17.05 18.01
CA HIS A 375 4.04 15.80 18.09
C HIS A 375 4.49 14.89 19.24
N GLY A 376 5.37 15.36 20.13
CA GLY A 376 5.96 14.53 21.19
C GLY A 376 6.94 13.47 20.67
N LEU A 377 7.33 13.56 19.41
CA LEU A 377 8.20 12.62 18.69
C LEU A 377 9.22 13.36 17.82
N ARG A 378 10.43 12.82 17.72
CA ARG A 378 11.44 13.23 16.76
C ARG A 378 11.70 12.09 15.78
N LEU A 379 11.47 12.36 14.49
CA LEU A 379 11.77 11.42 13.41
C LEU A 379 13.29 11.23 13.28
N LEU A 380 13.70 10.01 12.91
CA LEU A 380 15.11 9.70 12.63
C LEU A 380 15.52 10.11 11.21
N ILE A 381 14.57 10.11 10.28
CA ILE A 381 14.67 10.73 8.96
C ILE A 381 13.78 11.98 9.02
N LYS A 382 14.36 13.17 8.90
CA LYS A 382 13.63 14.43 9.12
C LYS A 382 12.63 14.69 8.00
N ASP A 383 13.04 14.42 6.77
CA ASP A 383 12.27 14.50 5.55
C ASP A 383 11.74 13.10 5.17
N TYR A 384 10.92 12.52 6.04
CA TYR A 384 10.14 11.31 5.74
C TYR A 384 8.69 11.76 5.41
N PRO A 385 8.33 11.92 4.13
CA PRO A 385 7.13 12.68 3.75
C PRO A 385 5.83 12.11 4.31
N TYR A 386 5.63 10.79 4.24
CA TYR A 386 4.49 10.12 4.86
C TYR A 386 4.39 10.39 6.37
N ALA A 387 5.49 10.25 7.10
CA ALA A 387 5.48 10.42 8.56
C ALA A 387 5.29 11.88 8.98
N VAL A 388 5.95 12.82 8.28
CA VAL A 388 5.88 14.25 8.58
C VAL A 388 4.47 14.79 8.34
N ASP A 389 3.87 14.47 7.21
CA ASP A 389 2.51 14.92 6.89
C ASP A 389 1.47 14.14 7.68
N GLY A 390 1.69 12.84 7.87
CA GLY A 390 0.82 11.96 8.64
C GLY A 390 0.69 12.39 10.09
N LEU A 391 1.78 12.83 10.73
CA LEU A 391 1.73 13.31 12.12
C LEU A 391 0.93 14.61 12.27
N ASP A 392 0.93 15.45 11.25
CA ASP A 392 0.10 16.65 11.18
C ASP A 392 -1.40 16.30 11.07
N ILE A 393 -1.76 15.35 10.20
CA ILE A 393 -3.13 14.83 10.06
C ILE A 393 -3.58 14.11 11.33
N TRP A 394 -2.75 13.20 11.87
CA TRP A 394 -3.01 12.48 13.12
C TRP A 394 -3.31 13.43 14.27
N SER A 395 -2.53 14.50 14.40
CA SER A 395 -2.73 15.49 15.46
C SER A 395 -4.03 16.26 15.29
N ALA A 396 -4.42 16.59 14.05
CA ALA A 396 -5.70 17.22 13.77
C ALA A 396 -6.88 16.30 14.15
N ILE A 397 -6.82 15.02 13.77
CA ILE A 397 -7.84 14.00 14.13
C ILE A 397 -7.92 13.84 15.64
N ARG A 398 -6.77 13.65 16.32
CA ARG A 398 -6.74 13.44 17.77
C ARG A 398 -7.33 14.63 18.53
N ASN A 399 -7.01 15.86 18.10
CA ASN A 399 -7.56 17.07 18.71
C ASN A 399 -9.06 17.20 18.47
N TRP A 400 -9.55 16.85 17.28
CA TRP A 400 -10.98 16.77 16.97
C TRP A 400 -11.69 15.79 17.91
N VAL A 401 -11.21 14.54 17.99
CA VAL A 401 -11.77 13.49 18.84
C VAL A 401 -11.75 13.90 20.31
N ALA A 402 -10.63 14.45 20.80
CA ALA A 402 -10.50 14.88 22.19
C ALA A 402 -11.49 16.00 22.55
N ASN A 403 -11.62 17.00 21.67
CA ASN A 403 -12.57 18.11 21.88
C ASN A 403 -14.01 17.61 21.85
N TYR A 404 -14.37 16.77 20.87
CA TYR A 404 -15.72 16.23 20.71
C TYR A 404 -16.12 15.33 21.88
N THR A 405 -15.30 14.34 22.22
CA THR A 405 -15.59 13.40 23.32
C THR A 405 -15.68 14.10 24.67
N SER A 406 -14.91 15.16 24.89
CA SER A 406 -14.97 15.97 26.12
C SER A 406 -16.28 16.75 26.28
N LEU A 407 -17.07 16.92 25.22
CA LEU A 407 -18.42 17.51 25.32
C LEU A 407 -19.37 16.56 26.07
N TYR A 408 -19.27 15.26 25.79
CA TYR A 408 -20.20 14.23 26.27
C TYR A 408 -19.69 13.48 27.51
N TYR A 409 -18.39 13.22 27.62
CA TYR A 409 -17.77 12.47 28.71
C TYR A 409 -16.88 13.37 29.58
N LYS A 410 -17.45 13.87 30.68
CA LYS A 410 -16.75 14.77 31.63
C LYS A 410 -15.83 14.03 32.59
N THR A 411 -16.10 12.76 32.86
CA THR A 411 -15.37 11.92 33.80
C THR A 411 -15.20 10.50 33.25
N ASP A 412 -14.22 9.77 33.76
CA ASP A 412 -14.04 8.35 33.41
C ASP A 412 -15.24 7.50 33.89
N ASP A 413 -15.94 7.91 34.94
CA ASP A 413 -17.18 7.25 35.35
C ASP A 413 -18.29 7.33 34.29
N ALA A 414 -18.35 8.41 33.52
CA ALA A 414 -19.29 8.52 32.41
C ALA A 414 -18.98 7.48 31.31
N ILE A 415 -17.70 7.22 31.05
CA ILE A 415 -17.27 6.17 30.11
C ILE A 415 -17.65 4.78 30.63
N ARG A 416 -17.36 4.50 31.90
CA ARG A 416 -17.65 3.19 32.53
C ARG A 416 -19.15 2.90 32.63
N SER A 417 -19.97 3.94 32.78
CA SER A 417 -21.42 3.81 32.98
C SER A 417 -22.21 3.79 31.66
N ASP A 418 -21.56 4.07 30.53
CA ASP A 418 -22.18 4.06 29.21
C ASP A 418 -22.33 2.62 28.69
N VAL A 419 -23.53 2.08 28.81
CA VAL A 419 -23.82 0.68 28.46
C VAL A 419 -23.67 0.41 26.95
N GLU A 420 -24.04 1.37 26.10
CA GLU A 420 -23.89 1.22 24.63
C GLU A 420 -22.40 1.18 24.29
N LEU A 421 -21.60 2.12 24.81
CA LEU A 421 -20.15 2.16 24.58
C LEU A 421 -19.42 0.91 25.09
N GLN A 422 -19.76 0.43 26.30
CA GLN A 422 -19.15 -0.79 26.85
C GLN A 422 -19.52 -2.03 26.04
N THR A 423 -20.77 -2.12 25.58
CA THR A 423 -21.23 -3.27 24.78
C THR A 423 -20.66 -3.24 23.37
N TRP A 424 -20.56 -2.05 22.75
CA TRP A 424 -19.90 -1.81 21.48
C TRP A 424 -18.46 -2.30 21.50
N TRP A 425 -17.66 -1.84 22.47
CA TRP A 425 -16.26 -2.21 22.55
C TRP A 425 -16.08 -3.71 22.85
N LYS A 426 -16.95 -4.27 23.70
CA LYS A 426 -16.95 -5.70 24.00
C LYS A 426 -17.25 -6.54 22.75
N GLU A 427 -18.31 -6.24 22.01
CA GLU A 427 -18.65 -7.00 20.79
C GLU A 427 -17.55 -6.87 19.73
N LEU A 428 -16.98 -5.68 19.56
CA LEU A 428 -15.87 -5.47 18.65
C LEU A 428 -14.69 -6.40 18.96
N VAL A 429 -14.26 -6.48 20.22
CA VAL A 429 -13.09 -7.28 20.61
C VAL A 429 -13.42 -8.77 20.65
N GLU A 430 -14.54 -9.16 21.26
CA GLU A 430 -14.88 -10.57 21.50
C GLU A 430 -15.51 -11.27 20.28
N VAL A 431 -16.12 -10.51 19.37
CA VAL A 431 -16.81 -11.04 18.18
C VAL A 431 -16.16 -10.52 16.90
N GLY A 432 -15.98 -9.21 16.77
CA GLY A 432 -15.42 -8.58 15.56
C GLY A 432 -13.98 -9.01 15.26
N HIS A 433 -13.13 -8.97 16.27
CA HIS A 433 -11.74 -9.45 16.25
C HIS A 433 -11.54 -10.65 17.18
N ALA A 434 -12.48 -11.59 17.16
CA ALA A 434 -12.57 -12.72 18.10
C ALA A 434 -11.28 -13.54 18.23
N ASP A 435 -10.52 -13.69 17.14
CA ASP A 435 -9.25 -14.44 17.11
C ASP A 435 -8.14 -13.76 17.94
N LYS A 436 -8.31 -12.48 18.27
CA LYS A 436 -7.38 -11.67 19.06
C LYS A 436 -7.97 -11.16 20.36
N ARG A 437 -9.16 -11.64 20.77
CA ARG A 437 -9.87 -11.13 21.96
C ARG A 437 -9.07 -11.25 23.27
N ASP A 438 -8.18 -12.24 23.34
CA ASP A 438 -7.39 -12.57 24.53
C ASP A 438 -6.07 -11.79 24.59
N GLU A 439 -5.77 -10.97 23.58
CA GLU A 439 -4.56 -10.17 23.52
C GLU A 439 -4.54 -9.07 24.60
N PRO A 440 -3.42 -8.87 25.32
CA PRO A 440 -3.38 -7.99 26.47
C PRO A 440 -3.40 -6.50 26.11
N TRP A 441 -3.07 -6.16 24.86
CA TRP A 441 -2.93 -4.79 24.39
C TRP A 441 -4.26 -4.10 24.08
N TRP A 442 -5.39 -4.81 24.05
CA TRP A 442 -6.69 -4.16 23.85
C TRP A 442 -6.98 -3.14 24.96
N PRO A 443 -7.28 -1.87 24.60
CA PRO A 443 -7.84 -0.90 25.53
C PRO A 443 -9.02 -1.49 26.32
N LYS A 444 -9.16 -1.13 27.59
CA LYS A 444 -10.27 -1.64 28.42
C LYS A 444 -11.54 -0.82 28.28
N MET A 445 -11.47 0.31 27.56
CA MET A 445 -12.52 1.29 27.37
C MET A 445 -13.08 1.81 28.71
N ARG A 446 -12.19 2.14 29.66
CA ARG A 446 -12.56 2.54 31.04
C ARG A 446 -12.35 4.00 31.36
N ASN A 447 -11.63 4.73 30.51
CA ASN A 447 -11.30 6.14 30.72
C ASN A 447 -11.35 6.88 29.38
N ARG A 448 -11.33 8.21 29.47
CA ARG A 448 -11.46 9.06 28.29
C ARG A 448 -10.25 8.97 27.35
N ASP A 449 -9.04 8.77 27.86
CA ASP A 449 -7.85 8.67 27.02
C ASP A 449 -7.88 7.41 26.14
N GLU A 450 -8.33 6.29 26.68
CA GLU A 450 -8.56 5.05 25.91
C GLU A 450 -9.59 5.24 24.79
N LEU A 451 -10.70 5.96 25.06
CA LEU A 451 -11.70 6.28 24.04
C LEU A 451 -11.13 7.20 22.96
N ILE A 452 -10.42 8.27 23.35
CA ILE A 452 -9.82 9.22 22.42
C ILE A 452 -8.82 8.52 21.51
N GLU A 453 -7.91 7.72 22.07
CA GLU A 453 -6.88 7.03 21.29
C GLU A 453 -7.49 5.99 20.35
N SER A 454 -8.50 5.23 20.83
CA SER A 454 -9.18 4.22 20.01
C SER A 454 -9.93 4.86 18.85
N CYS A 455 -10.75 5.89 19.09
CA CYS A 455 -11.45 6.60 18.03
C CYS A 455 -10.50 7.31 17.06
N THR A 456 -9.41 7.91 17.57
CA THR A 456 -8.37 8.52 16.71
C THR A 456 -7.75 7.48 15.80
N THR A 457 -7.42 6.30 16.33
CA THR A 457 -6.83 5.19 15.55
C THR A 457 -7.80 4.69 14.48
N VAL A 458 -9.07 4.51 14.80
CA VAL A 458 -10.11 4.09 13.82
C VAL A 458 -10.25 5.11 12.70
N ILE A 459 -10.37 6.40 13.04
CA ILE A 459 -10.49 7.48 12.04
C ILE A 459 -9.21 7.55 11.19
N TRP A 460 -8.03 7.44 11.79
CA TRP A 460 -6.75 7.42 11.08
C TRP A 460 -6.68 6.28 10.06
N ILE A 461 -7.02 5.05 10.47
CA ILE A 461 -7.00 3.88 9.59
C ILE A 461 -7.97 4.07 8.43
N ALA A 462 -9.21 4.46 8.74
CA ALA A 462 -10.28 4.57 7.74
C ALA A 462 -10.08 5.72 6.76
N SER A 463 -9.35 6.77 7.15
CA SER A 463 -9.10 7.95 6.32
C SER A 463 -7.66 7.98 5.78
N ALA A 464 -6.74 8.57 6.54
CA ALA A 464 -5.41 8.94 6.07
C ALA A 464 -4.48 7.75 5.78
N LEU A 465 -4.54 6.66 6.57
CA LEU A 465 -3.74 5.46 6.29
C LEU A 465 -4.19 4.79 5.00
N HIS A 466 -5.50 4.60 4.84
CA HIS A 466 -6.08 4.11 3.60
C HIS A 466 -5.71 5.02 2.42
N ALA A 467 -5.89 6.32 2.54
CA ALA A 467 -5.56 7.26 1.46
C ALA A 467 -4.08 7.17 1.04
N ALA A 468 -3.16 7.13 2.00
CA ALA A 468 -1.72 7.03 1.76
C ALA A 468 -1.28 5.70 1.13
N THR A 469 -2.10 4.65 1.23
CA THR A 469 -1.81 3.32 0.65
C THR A 469 -2.70 2.96 -0.54
N ASN A 470 -3.73 3.75 -0.85
CA ASN A 470 -4.66 3.50 -1.96
C ASN A 470 -4.46 4.45 -3.15
N PHE A 471 -4.50 5.77 -2.95
CA PHE A 471 -4.60 6.72 -4.08
C PHE A 471 -3.29 6.93 -4.85
N GLY A 472 -2.18 6.37 -4.35
CA GLY A 472 -0.89 6.32 -5.04
C GLY A 472 -0.73 5.13 -5.98
N GLN A 473 -1.67 4.17 -6.00
CA GLN A 473 -1.49 2.92 -6.73
C GLN A 473 -1.20 3.18 -8.22
N TYR A 474 -2.03 3.94 -8.92
CA TYR A 474 -1.77 4.23 -10.32
C TYR A 474 -0.56 5.16 -10.54
N THR A 475 -0.35 6.14 -9.64
CA THR A 475 0.77 7.08 -9.74
C THR A 475 2.12 6.37 -9.79
N TYR A 476 2.33 5.37 -8.91
CA TYR A 476 3.59 4.64 -8.80
C TYR A 476 3.59 3.28 -9.51
N ALA A 477 2.47 2.55 -9.46
CA ALA A 477 2.34 1.22 -10.05
C ALA A 477 1.63 1.19 -11.40
N GLY A 478 1.15 2.34 -11.90
CA GLY A 478 0.60 2.43 -13.26
C GLY A 478 1.62 2.06 -14.33
N TYR A 479 2.93 2.16 -14.04
CA TYR A 479 4.02 1.64 -14.84
C TYR A 479 4.63 0.39 -14.19
N MET A 480 4.24 -0.78 -14.69
CA MET A 480 4.51 -2.08 -14.06
C MET A 480 5.99 -2.39 -13.83
N PRO A 481 6.94 -1.95 -14.67
CA PRO A 481 8.36 -2.12 -14.37
C PRO A 481 8.82 -1.45 -13.07
N ASN A 482 8.19 -0.35 -12.63
CA ASN A 482 8.50 0.30 -11.36
C ASN A 482 7.97 -0.50 -10.16
N ARG A 483 6.72 -0.98 -10.25
CA ARG A 483 6.05 -1.76 -9.20
C ARG A 483 5.54 -3.09 -9.75
N PRO A 484 6.43 -4.04 -10.10
CA PRO A 484 6.01 -5.35 -10.56
C PRO A 484 5.29 -6.09 -9.44
N THR A 485 4.32 -6.91 -9.82
CA THR A 485 3.45 -7.65 -8.88
C THR A 485 3.73 -9.15 -8.89
N ILE A 486 4.39 -9.66 -9.93
CA ILE A 486 4.77 -11.06 -10.11
C ILE A 486 6.21 -11.12 -10.62
N SER A 487 7.03 -12.00 -10.06
CA SER A 487 8.24 -12.51 -10.71
C SER A 487 8.01 -13.94 -11.20
N ARG A 488 8.52 -14.28 -12.39
CA ARG A 488 8.23 -15.52 -13.13
C ARG A 488 9.47 -16.37 -13.43
N ARG A 489 10.66 -15.79 -13.23
CA ARG A 489 11.95 -16.45 -13.37
C ARG A 489 12.77 -16.18 -12.12
N PHE A 490 13.74 -17.05 -11.83
CA PHE A 490 14.79 -16.76 -10.86
C PHE A 490 15.87 -15.89 -11.51
N MET A 491 16.77 -15.34 -10.69
CA MET A 491 17.96 -14.63 -11.19
C MET A 491 18.71 -15.57 -12.16
N PRO A 492 19.05 -15.12 -13.38
CA PRO A 492 19.85 -15.91 -14.29
C PRO A 492 21.22 -16.26 -13.67
N GLU A 493 21.68 -17.49 -13.87
CA GLU A 493 22.97 -17.98 -13.36
C GLU A 493 23.98 -18.14 -14.51
N GLU A 494 25.26 -17.87 -14.25
CA GLU A 494 26.30 -18.02 -15.28
C GLU A 494 26.28 -19.42 -15.93
N GLY A 495 26.40 -19.46 -17.26
CA GLY A 495 26.36 -20.70 -18.04
C GLY A 495 24.94 -21.21 -18.38
N THR A 496 23.89 -20.49 -17.97
CA THR A 496 22.51 -20.76 -18.42
C THR A 496 22.15 -19.97 -19.69
N LEU A 497 21.15 -20.43 -20.43
CA LEU A 497 20.67 -19.73 -21.63
C LEU A 497 20.07 -18.36 -21.28
N GLU A 498 19.41 -18.28 -20.14
CA GLU A 498 18.81 -17.05 -19.61
C GLU A 498 19.89 -16.00 -19.29
N PHE A 499 21.09 -16.42 -18.87
CA PHE A 499 22.20 -15.52 -18.60
C PHE A 499 22.82 -14.97 -19.88
N GLU A 500 22.96 -15.81 -20.92
CA GLU A 500 23.39 -15.33 -22.23
C GLU A 500 22.34 -14.39 -22.85
N GLU A 501 21.04 -14.71 -22.72
CA GLU A 501 19.95 -13.81 -23.13
C GLU A 501 20.04 -12.47 -22.38
N MET A 502 20.37 -12.49 -21.09
CA MET A 502 20.51 -11.28 -20.28
C MET A 502 21.69 -10.41 -20.73
N ARG A 503 22.80 -11.02 -21.16
CA ARG A 503 23.95 -10.29 -21.73
C ARG A 503 23.62 -9.63 -23.06
N GLU A 504 22.85 -10.32 -23.91
CA GLU A 504 22.50 -9.83 -25.24
C GLU A 504 21.33 -8.83 -25.22
N ASN A 505 20.32 -9.08 -24.38
CA ASN A 505 19.08 -8.30 -24.30
C ASN A 505 18.56 -8.23 -22.85
N PRO A 506 19.19 -7.38 -22.01
CA PRO A 506 18.85 -7.29 -20.59
C PRO A 506 17.43 -6.82 -20.32
N ASP A 507 16.93 -5.87 -21.10
CA ASP A 507 15.58 -5.32 -20.94
C ASP A 507 14.51 -6.39 -21.22
N ARG A 508 14.72 -7.25 -22.23
CA ARG A 508 13.84 -8.39 -22.49
C ARG A 508 13.85 -9.39 -21.35
N VAL A 509 15.02 -9.71 -20.78
CA VAL A 509 15.09 -10.61 -19.61
C VAL A 509 14.41 -9.98 -18.41
N PHE A 510 14.56 -8.68 -18.18
CA PHE A 510 13.84 -7.95 -17.13
C PHE A 510 12.32 -8.12 -17.29
N LEU A 511 11.78 -7.81 -18.46
CA LEU A 511 10.33 -7.90 -18.74
C LEU A 511 9.80 -9.34 -18.65
N ARG A 512 10.57 -10.33 -19.10
CA ARG A 512 10.25 -11.77 -18.96
C ARG A 512 10.33 -12.26 -17.51
N THR A 513 11.10 -11.58 -16.67
CA THR A 513 11.23 -11.88 -15.25
C THR A 513 10.04 -11.32 -14.47
N ILE A 514 9.61 -10.09 -14.75
CA ILE A 514 8.51 -9.43 -14.03
C ILE A 514 7.12 -9.77 -14.61
N THR A 515 6.07 -9.07 -14.15
CA THR A 515 4.67 -9.29 -14.52
C THR A 515 4.46 -9.36 -16.04
N ALA A 516 3.81 -10.43 -16.51
CA ALA A 516 3.55 -10.63 -17.94
C ALA A 516 2.52 -9.63 -18.49
N ARG A 517 2.37 -9.58 -19.81
CA ARG A 517 1.55 -8.57 -20.51
C ARG A 517 0.09 -8.59 -20.07
N LEU A 518 -0.54 -9.77 -20.04
CA LEU A 518 -1.93 -9.94 -19.64
C LEU A 518 -2.19 -9.47 -18.21
N GLN A 519 -1.37 -9.92 -17.26
CA GLN A 519 -1.48 -9.50 -15.86
C GLN A 519 -1.20 -8.01 -15.69
N THR A 520 -0.30 -7.43 -16.50
CA THR A 520 -0.02 -5.99 -16.51
C THR A 520 -1.25 -5.20 -16.93
N LEU A 521 -1.87 -5.54 -18.05
CA LEU A 521 -3.07 -4.83 -18.55
C LEU A 521 -4.22 -4.89 -17.52
N LEU A 522 -4.47 -6.07 -16.95
CA LEU A 522 -5.49 -6.22 -15.91
C LEU A 522 -5.15 -5.48 -14.62
N GLY A 523 -3.87 -5.52 -14.22
CA GLY A 523 -3.36 -4.79 -13.06
C GLY A 523 -3.55 -3.29 -13.20
N ILE A 524 -3.12 -2.69 -14.31
CA ILE A 524 -3.27 -1.24 -14.58
C ILE A 524 -4.74 -0.85 -14.56
N SER A 525 -5.60 -1.58 -15.27
CA SER A 525 -7.03 -1.29 -15.31
C SER A 525 -7.67 -1.33 -13.92
N LEU A 526 -7.25 -2.28 -13.07
CA LEU A 526 -7.73 -2.36 -11.69
C LEU A 526 -7.26 -1.15 -10.87
N ILE A 527 -5.96 -0.90 -10.82
CA ILE A 527 -5.42 0.16 -9.95
C ILE A 527 -5.80 1.57 -10.44
N GLU A 528 -6.07 1.77 -11.73
CA GLU A 528 -6.63 3.02 -12.24
C GLU A 528 -8.00 3.30 -11.62
N LEU A 529 -8.86 2.28 -11.62
CA LEU A 529 -10.17 2.30 -11.00
C LEU A 529 -10.07 2.53 -9.49
N LEU A 530 -9.16 1.83 -8.81
CA LEU A 530 -8.99 1.96 -7.35
C LEU A 530 -8.38 3.31 -6.92
N SER A 531 -7.64 3.99 -7.81
CA SER A 531 -7.02 5.29 -7.55
C SER A 531 -7.93 6.50 -7.88
N THR A 532 -9.20 6.27 -8.21
CA THR A 532 -10.12 7.30 -8.72
C THR A 532 -11.11 7.76 -7.65
N HIS A 533 -11.14 9.06 -7.35
CA HIS A 533 -12.15 9.66 -6.48
C HIS A 533 -13.49 9.81 -7.21
N SER A 534 -14.59 9.38 -6.57
CA SER A 534 -15.95 9.56 -7.09
C SER A 534 -16.42 11.01 -6.97
N SER A 535 -17.44 11.38 -7.75
CA SER A 535 -17.96 12.76 -7.76
C SER A 535 -18.70 13.14 -6.47
N ASP A 536 -19.17 12.14 -5.74
CA ASP A 536 -19.88 12.24 -4.47
C ASP A 536 -18.98 11.90 -3.26
N GLU A 537 -17.66 12.03 -3.39
CA GLU A 537 -16.74 11.76 -2.28
C GLU A 537 -16.84 12.80 -1.16
N PHE A 538 -16.75 12.35 0.09
CA PHE A 538 -16.65 13.21 1.28
C PHE A 538 -15.27 13.08 1.90
N TYR A 539 -14.53 14.17 1.86
CA TYR A 539 -13.16 14.23 2.37
C TYR A 539 -13.13 14.44 3.89
N LEU A 540 -11.99 14.16 4.49
CA LEU A 540 -11.73 14.35 5.91
C LEU A 540 -12.02 15.80 6.30
N GLY A 541 -12.84 15.99 7.34
CA GLY A 541 -13.34 17.31 7.74
C GLY A 541 -14.59 17.77 7.01
N GLN A 542 -15.20 16.92 6.19
CA GLN A 542 -16.51 17.13 5.57
C GLN A 542 -17.54 16.12 6.09
N ARG A 543 -18.84 16.41 5.93
CA ARG A 543 -19.94 15.49 6.24
C ARG A 543 -21.02 15.57 5.16
N ASP A 544 -21.69 14.44 4.96
CA ASP A 544 -22.80 14.27 4.01
C ASP A 544 -24.13 14.86 4.48
N THR A 545 -24.29 15.02 5.79
CA THR A 545 -25.55 15.39 6.43
C THR A 545 -25.42 16.76 7.09
N ALA A 546 -26.13 17.75 6.54
CA ALA A 546 -26.33 19.03 7.20
C ALA A 546 -27.15 18.84 8.49
N GLY A 547 -26.78 19.52 9.58
CA GLY A 547 -27.48 19.38 10.87
C GLY A 547 -27.38 17.97 11.47
N TRP A 548 -26.26 17.26 11.23
CA TRP A 548 -25.98 15.94 11.82
C TRP A 548 -26.01 15.92 13.36
N THR A 549 -25.96 17.10 13.98
CA THR A 549 -26.16 17.31 15.42
C THR A 549 -26.88 18.62 15.66
N ALA A 550 -27.62 18.71 16.77
CA ALA A 550 -28.20 19.96 17.26
C ALA A 550 -27.27 20.69 18.26
N GLU A 551 -26.17 20.03 18.65
CA GLU A 551 -25.20 20.52 19.62
C GLU A 551 -24.22 21.51 18.96
N LEU A 552 -24.43 22.81 19.17
CA LEU A 552 -23.65 23.88 18.54
C LEU A 552 -22.15 23.80 18.86
N GLU A 553 -21.79 23.36 20.07
CA GLU A 553 -20.40 23.18 20.49
C GLU A 553 -19.70 22.07 19.70
N ALA A 554 -20.45 21.02 19.32
CA ALA A 554 -19.93 19.93 18.50
C ALA A 554 -19.74 20.38 17.05
N GLU A 555 -20.66 21.17 16.49
CA GLU A 555 -20.51 21.78 15.16
C GLU A 555 -19.29 22.71 15.13
N ALA A 556 -19.16 23.60 16.12
CA ALA A 556 -18.02 24.51 16.22
C ALA A 556 -16.68 23.77 16.39
N ALA A 557 -16.68 22.62 17.08
CA ALA A 557 -15.49 21.77 17.17
C ALA A 557 -15.15 21.12 15.82
N PHE A 558 -16.14 20.75 15.02
CA PHE A 558 -15.96 20.18 13.69
C PHE A 558 -15.47 21.23 12.69
N GLU A 559 -15.97 22.46 12.75
CA GLU A 559 -15.46 23.58 11.94
C GLU A 559 -13.98 23.87 12.23
N ARG A 560 -13.58 23.83 13.51
CA ARG A 560 -12.15 23.95 13.89
C ARG A 560 -11.31 22.81 13.33
N PHE A 561 -11.86 21.59 13.26
CA PHE A 561 -11.17 20.46 12.63
C PHE A 561 -10.96 20.70 11.13
N GLY A 562 -12.00 21.12 10.40
CA GLY A 562 -11.90 21.47 8.99
C GLY A 562 -10.84 22.55 8.72
N LYS A 563 -10.83 23.63 9.54
CA LYS A 563 -9.81 24.66 9.44
C LYS A 563 -8.40 24.13 9.72
N ALA A 564 -8.24 23.28 10.74
CA ALA A 564 -6.95 22.69 11.05
C ALA A 564 -6.42 21.83 9.90
N LEU A 565 -7.28 21.14 9.16
CA LEU A 565 -6.90 20.39 7.96
C LEU A 565 -6.48 21.32 6.82
N THR A 566 -7.18 22.43 6.58
CA THR A 566 -6.73 23.45 5.60
C THR A 566 -5.33 23.95 5.94
N GLU A 567 -5.05 24.25 7.20
CA GLU A 567 -3.71 24.65 7.66
C GLU A 567 -2.67 23.52 7.50
N VAL A 568 -3.08 22.24 7.59
CA VAL A 568 -2.19 21.11 7.26
C VAL A 568 -1.85 21.12 5.78
N GLU A 569 -2.85 21.26 4.90
CA GLU A 569 -2.65 21.29 3.45
C GLU A 569 -1.66 22.39 3.03
N GLU A 570 -1.84 23.60 3.56
CA GLU A 570 -0.93 24.73 3.34
C GLU A 570 0.52 24.38 3.72
N ARG A 571 0.73 23.74 4.87
CA ARG A 571 2.08 23.28 5.27
C ARG A 571 2.65 22.21 4.36
N ILE A 572 1.84 21.31 3.83
CA ILE A 572 2.32 20.30 2.89
C ILE A 572 2.73 20.97 1.57
N VAL A 573 1.95 21.96 1.09
CA VAL A 573 2.32 22.78 -0.07
C VAL A 573 3.65 23.51 0.16
N GLU A 574 3.83 24.14 1.33
CA GLU A 574 5.09 24.79 1.71
C GLU A 574 6.27 23.82 1.69
N ARG A 575 6.13 22.64 2.33
CA ARG A 575 7.17 21.59 2.32
C ARG A 575 7.49 21.10 0.93
N ASN A 576 6.47 20.89 0.09
CA ASN A 576 6.68 20.59 -1.31
C ASN A 576 7.36 21.79 -2.03
N GLY A 577 7.26 23.03 -1.57
CA GLY A 577 8.03 24.15 -2.14
C GLY A 577 9.53 24.15 -1.79
N GLU A 578 9.96 23.38 -0.79
CA GLU A 578 11.32 23.44 -0.24
C GLU A 578 12.31 22.53 -1.00
N GLU A 579 13.24 23.11 -1.76
CA GLU A 579 14.24 22.36 -2.54
C GLU A 579 15.18 21.48 -1.69
N ASN A 580 15.36 21.81 -0.41
CA ASN A 580 16.15 21.03 0.54
C ASN A 580 15.44 19.75 1.03
N LEU A 581 14.12 19.63 0.86
CA LEU A 581 13.35 18.43 1.21
C LEU A 581 13.28 17.47 0.01
N ARG A 582 14.41 16.79 -0.23
CA ARG A 582 14.65 15.99 -1.45
C ARG A 582 13.74 14.77 -1.58
N ASN A 583 13.31 14.16 -0.47
CA ASN A 583 12.49 12.95 -0.51
C ASN A 583 11.05 13.23 -0.99
N ARG A 584 10.64 14.52 -1.02
CA ARG A 584 9.30 14.94 -1.43
C ARG A 584 9.05 14.90 -2.93
N TYR A 585 10.10 14.85 -3.75
CA TYR A 585 10.01 14.82 -5.22
C TYR A 585 10.72 13.64 -5.86
N GLY A 586 11.93 13.33 -5.37
CA GLY A 586 12.77 12.32 -5.98
C GLY A 586 13.28 12.64 -7.37
N ALA A 587 13.79 11.59 -8.03
CA ALA A 587 14.28 11.66 -9.39
C ALA A 587 13.12 11.78 -10.40
N VAL A 588 11.94 11.27 -10.03
CA VAL A 588 10.70 11.27 -10.84
C VAL A 588 9.96 12.60 -10.83
N LYS A 589 10.36 13.54 -9.97
CA LYS A 589 9.78 14.90 -9.87
C LYS A 589 8.29 14.93 -9.52
N ILE A 590 7.83 13.98 -8.71
CA ILE A 590 6.44 13.93 -8.24
C ILE A 590 6.37 14.49 -6.81
N PRO A 591 5.68 15.62 -6.56
CA PRO A 591 5.46 16.11 -5.21
C PRO A 591 4.63 15.10 -4.40
N TYR A 592 5.04 14.82 -3.16
CA TYR A 592 4.27 13.98 -2.25
C TYR A 592 2.98 14.71 -1.81
N THR A 593 1.84 14.24 -2.32
CA THR A 593 0.52 14.87 -2.12
C THR A 593 -0.56 13.92 -1.60
N LEU A 594 -0.22 12.64 -1.36
CA LEU A 594 -1.16 11.60 -0.91
C LEU A 594 -1.85 11.89 0.44
N LEU A 595 -1.32 12.82 1.22
CA LEU A 595 -1.89 13.25 2.50
C LEU A 595 -2.45 14.69 2.47
N PHE A 596 -2.73 15.23 1.28
CA PHE A 596 -3.55 16.44 1.16
C PHE A 596 -4.97 16.10 1.60
N PRO A 597 -5.58 16.86 2.53
CA PRO A 597 -6.96 16.63 2.96
C PRO A 597 -7.98 16.65 1.82
N THR A 598 -7.82 17.54 0.84
CA THR A 598 -8.83 17.73 -0.22
C THR A 598 -8.40 17.24 -1.59
N SER A 599 -9.39 16.87 -2.41
CA SER A 599 -9.21 16.65 -3.85
C SER A 599 -10.50 16.86 -4.65
N GLU A 600 -10.35 16.73 -5.96
CA GLU A 600 -11.27 16.87 -7.05
C GLU A 600 -11.61 15.47 -7.56
N VAL A 601 -12.64 15.37 -8.38
CA VAL A 601 -13.06 14.08 -8.96
C VAL A 601 -11.97 13.55 -9.90
N GLY A 602 -11.77 12.24 -9.89
CA GLY A 602 -10.83 11.56 -10.79
C GLY A 602 -9.60 11.00 -10.08
N ARG A 603 -8.61 10.61 -10.88
CA ARG A 603 -7.30 10.15 -10.41
C ARG A 603 -6.37 11.35 -10.23
N THR A 604 -6.19 11.79 -8.98
CA THR A 604 -5.47 13.03 -8.66
C THR A 604 -4.17 12.81 -7.88
N GLY A 605 -3.97 11.63 -7.28
CA GLY A 605 -2.81 11.33 -6.43
C GLY A 605 -2.79 12.11 -5.12
N LYS A 606 -3.94 12.65 -4.69
CA LYS A 606 -4.11 13.46 -3.47
C LYS A 606 -5.55 13.35 -2.95
N GLY A 607 -5.82 13.82 -1.73
CA GLY A 607 -7.15 13.78 -1.12
C GLY A 607 -7.29 12.66 -0.11
N ILE A 608 -7.83 12.99 1.07
CA ILE A 608 -8.09 12.01 2.13
C ILE A 608 -9.61 11.88 2.30
N PRO A 609 -10.26 10.83 1.76
CA PRO A 609 -11.65 10.51 2.08
C PRO A 609 -11.86 10.28 3.58
N ASN A 610 -13.10 10.45 4.05
CA ASN A 610 -13.44 10.10 5.43
C ASN A 610 -13.25 8.60 5.74
N SER A 611 -13.45 7.73 4.74
CA SER A 611 -13.57 6.29 4.91
C SER A 611 -12.87 5.49 3.80
N ILE A 612 -12.91 4.17 3.93
CA ILE A 612 -12.43 3.22 2.94
C ILE A 612 -13.53 3.06 1.89
N THR A 613 -13.46 3.88 0.84
CA THR A 613 -14.56 4.12 -0.10
C THR A 613 -14.40 3.46 -1.46
N ILE A 614 -13.24 2.87 -1.72
CA ILE A 614 -12.80 2.24 -2.97
C ILE A 614 -11.76 1.17 -2.63
#